data_AF-A0A8K0P410-F1
#
_entry.id   AF-A0A8K0P410-F1
#
_cell.length_a   1.000
_cell.length_b   1.000
_cell.length_c   1.000
_cell.angle_alpha   90.00
_cell.angle_beta   90.00
_cell.angle_gamma   90.00
#
_symmetry.space_group_name_H-M   'P 1'
#
loop_
_entity.id
_entity.type
_entity.pdbx_description
1 polymer ?
#
loop_
_entity_poly.entity_id
_entity_poly.type
_entity_poly.pdbx_seq_one_letter_code
_entity_poly.pdbx_strand_id
1 'polypeptide(L)'
;MEATKNKEDPYSVVRNWRALIEKEELSARQWNRKWGFLLPLFAERYKGSRRLLDVERNIRRLIAPNDQRSVKPFPQTTSQEVGWISVRPEFTLEMYGPYCLRIPLEPPSNFDDEE
;
A
#
# COMPACT_ATOMS: atom_id res chain seq x y z
N MET A 1 17.75 33.24 -11.24
CA MET A 1 17.40 32.68 -9.92
C MET A 1 18.30 31.47 -9.71
N GLU A 2 19.44 31.67 -9.07
CA GLU A 2 20.42 30.60 -8.84
C GLU A 2 19.97 29.75 -7.66
N ALA A 3 19.81 28.44 -7.89
CA ALA A 3 19.57 27.47 -6.84
C ALA A 3 20.82 27.37 -5.96
N THR A 4 20.72 27.82 -4.71
CA THR A 4 21.77 27.61 -3.71
C THR A 4 21.87 26.11 -3.43
N LYS A 5 22.84 25.45 -4.08
CA LYS A 5 23.32 24.14 -3.64
C LYS A 5 23.90 24.32 -2.25
N ASN A 6 23.09 24.05 -1.22
CA ASN A 6 23.56 23.90 0.15
C ASN A 6 24.58 22.76 0.17
N LYS A 7 25.87 23.09 0.12
CA LYS A 7 26.94 22.14 0.41
C LYS A 7 26.83 21.80 1.88
N GLU A 8 26.18 20.69 2.19
CA GLU A 8 26.16 20.17 3.54
C GLU A 8 27.60 19.91 3.99
N ASP A 9 27.96 20.44 5.15
CA ASP A 9 29.29 20.27 5.73
C ASP A 9 29.53 18.77 5.97
N PRO A 10 30.58 18.14 5.40
CA PRO A 10 30.82 16.70 5.52
C PRO A 10 30.90 16.22 6.98
N TYR A 11 31.30 17.09 7.91
CA TYR A 11 31.32 16.78 9.34
C TYR A 11 29.92 16.66 9.96
N SER A 12 28.93 17.38 9.41
CA SER A 12 27.54 17.30 9.84
C SER A 12 26.90 15.96 9.46
N VAL A 13 27.24 15.43 8.27
CA VAL A 13 26.74 14.14 7.77
C VAL A 13 27.21 12.99 8.66
N VAL A 14 28.50 12.95 9.00
CA VAL A 14 29.06 11.91 9.88
C VAL A 14 28.44 11.94 11.28
N ARG A 15 28.22 13.15 11.82
CA ARG A 15 27.58 13.33 13.14
C ARG A 15 26.13 12.84 13.13
N ASN A 16 25.37 13.20 12.09
CA ASN A 16 23.98 12.79 11.94
C ASN A 16 23.87 11.26 11.80
N TRP A 17 24.75 10.65 11.00
CA TRP A 17 24.79 9.20 10.84
C TRP A 17 25.07 8.47 12.16
N ARG A 18 26.05 8.93 12.95
CA ARG A 18 26.32 8.36 14.29
C ARG A 18 25.12 8.49 15.23
N ALA A 19 24.45 9.65 15.21
CA ALA A 19 23.25 9.86 16.02
C ALA A 19 22.07 8.95 15.59
N LEU A 20 21.95 8.63 14.30
CA LEU A 20 20.96 7.68 13.81
C LEU A 20 21.23 6.25 14.30
N ILE A 21 22.48 5.80 14.27
CA ILE A 21 22.87 4.48 14.81
C ILE A 21 22.54 4.40 16.29
N GLU A 22 22.89 5.42 17.07
CA GLU A 22 22.59 5.43 18.51
C GLU A 22 21.08 5.38 18.78
N LYS A 23 20.29 6.13 18.01
CA LYS A 23 18.82 6.07 18.08
C LYS A 23 18.27 4.71 17.70
N GLU A 24 18.83 4.05 16.70
CA GLU A 24 18.44 2.71 16.28
C GLU A 24 18.70 1.70 17.40
N GLU A 25 19.90 1.72 17.99
CA GLU A 25 20.24 0.84 19.11
C GLU A 25 19.33 1.06 20.32
N LEU A 26 19.08 2.32 20.69
CA LEU A 26 18.17 2.65 21.78
C LEU A 26 16.74 2.19 21.50
N SER A 27 16.28 2.38 20.26
CA SER A 27 14.95 1.94 19.84
C SER A 27 14.83 0.42 19.88
N ALA A 28 15.86 -0.31 19.43
CA ALA A 28 15.90 -1.77 19.50
C ALA A 28 15.87 -2.27 20.96
N ARG A 29 16.65 -1.64 21.86
CA ARG A 29 16.63 -1.98 23.30
C ARG A 29 15.28 -1.68 23.94
N GLN A 30 14.64 -0.57 23.57
CA GLN A 30 13.34 -0.17 24.10
C GLN A 30 12.16 -0.89 23.44
N TRP A 31 12.36 -1.54 22.28
CA TRP A 31 11.31 -2.18 21.50
C TRP A 31 10.52 -3.17 22.34
N ASN A 32 11.21 -4.11 22.99
CA ASN A 32 10.54 -5.13 23.82
C ASN A 32 9.82 -4.53 25.02
N ARG A 33 10.36 -3.44 25.60
CA ARG A 33 9.72 -2.78 26.75
C ARG A 33 8.46 -2.01 26.36
N LYS A 34 8.48 -1.30 25.23
CA LYS A 34 7.35 -0.48 24.76
C LYS A 34 6.31 -1.29 24.00
N TRP A 35 6.75 -2.22 23.17
CA TRP A 35 5.93 -2.91 22.16
C TRP A 35 5.94 -4.43 22.28
N GLY A 36 6.72 -5.01 23.21
CA GLY A 36 6.80 -6.47 23.35
C GLY A 36 5.47 -7.14 23.67
N PHE A 37 4.54 -6.42 24.30
CA PHE A 37 3.18 -6.90 24.58
C PHE A 37 2.36 -7.18 23.31
N LEU A 38 2.73 -6.62 22.14
CA LEU A 38 2.06 -6.90 20.88
C LEU A 38 2.33 -8.34 20.39
N LEU A 39 3.52 -8.88 20.65
CA LEU A 39 3.90 -10.22 20.19
C LEU A 39 2.92 -11.33 20.63
N PRO A 40 2.54 -11.46 21.92
CA PRO A 40 1.56 -12.45 22.34
C PRO A 40 0.17 -12.19 21.73
N LEU A 41 -0.27 -10.93 21.60
CA LEU A 41 -1.56 -10.58 20.99
C LEU A 41 -1.63 -11.03 19.52
N PHE A 42 -0.57 -10.77 18.74
CA PHE A 42 -0.49 -11.23 17.36
C PHE A 42 -0.42 -12.76 17.27
N ALA A 43 0.32 -13.42 18.18
CA ALA A 43 0.40 -14.86 18.21
C ALA A 43 -0.96 -15.52 18.50
N GLU A 44 -1.73 -14.98 19.43
CA GLU A 44 -3.09 -15.45 19.73
C GLU A 44 -4.04 -15.23 18.55
N ARG A 45 -4.02 -14.03 17.96
CA ARG A 45 -4.84 -13.72 16.78
C ARG A 45 -4.52 -14.65 15.60
N TYR A 46 -3.25 -14.89 15.32
CA TYR A 46 -2.82 -15.76 14.24
C TYR A 46 -3.23 -17.22 14.47
N LYS A 47 -3.16 -17.71 15.72
CA LYS A 47 -3.67 -19.03 16.10
C LYS A 47 -5.18 -19.14 15.86
N GLY A 48 -5.95 -18.10 16.21
CA GLY A 48 -7.38 -18.03 15.94
C GLY A 48 -7.70 -18.06 14.44
N SER A 49 -7.03 -17.22 13.65
CA SER A 49 -7.21 -17.19 12.19
C SER A 49 -6.87 -18.51 11.52
N ARG A 50 -5.79 -19.19 11.93
CA ARG A 50 -5.46 -20.53 11.39
C ARG A 50 -6.56 -21.55 11.66
N ARG A 51 -7.11 -21.57 12.87
CA ARG A 51 -8.23 -22.47 13.20
C ARG A 51 -9.45 -22.21 12.32
N LEU A 52 -9.77 -20.96 12.04
CA LEU A 52 -10.88 -20.59 11.16
C LEU A 52 -10.63 -21.05 9.71
N LEU A 53 -9.41 -20.89 9.20
CA LEU A 53 -9.05 -21.38 7.86
C LEU A 53 -9.13 -22.90 7.76
N ASP A 54 -8.71 -23.63 8.80
CA ASP A 54 -8.82 -25.10 8.84
C ASP A 54 -10.29 -25.54 8.86
N VAL A 55 -11.13 -24.87 9.64
CA VAL A 55 -12.58 -25.11 9.67
C VAL A 55 -13.21 -24.81 8.31
N GLU A 56 -12.90 -23.67 7.70
CA GLU A 56 -13.41 -23.29 6.37
C GLU A 56 -12.99 -24.31 5.32
N ARG A 57 -11.73 -24.76 5.32
CA ARG A 57 -11.23 -25.77 4.39
C ARG A 57 -11.96 -27.09 4.55
N ASN A 58 -12.24 -27.50 5.79
CA ASN A 58 -12.99 -28.73 6.06
C ASN A 58 -14.45 -28.61 5.63
N ILE A 59 -15.10 -27.47 5.89
CA ILE A 59 -16.45 -27.17 5.41
C ILE A 59 -16.49 -27.19 3.87
N ARG A 60 -15.54 -26.54 3.19
CA ARG A 60 -15.45 -26.56 1.72
C ARG A 60 -15.27 -27.97 1.18
N ARG A 61 -14.52 -28.85 1.84
CA ARG A 61 -14.39 -30.26 1.42
C ARG A 61 -15.69 -31.05 1.60
N LEU A 62 -16.43 -30.79 2.66
CA LEU A 62 -17.69 -31.48 2.98
C LEU A 62 -18.86 -30.97 2.13
N ILE A 63 -18.87 -29.67 1.82
CA ILE A 63 -19.95 -28.99 1.12
C ILE A 63 -19.66 -28.81 -0.37
N ALA A 64 -18.42 -29.05 -0.85
CA ALA A 64 -18.06 -28.89 -2.26
C ALA A 64 -19.13 -29.55 -3.13
N PRO A 65 -20.00 -28.76 -3.80
CA PRO A 65 -20.91 -29.34 -4.74
C PRO A 65 -20.02 -29.92 -5.85
N ASN A 66 -20.29 -31.16 -6.24
CA ASN A 66 -19.79 -31.70 -7.50
C ASN A 66 -20.51 -30.93 -8.62
N ASP A 67 -20.17 -29.64 -8.77
CA ASP A 67 -20.80 -28.77 -9.74
C ASP A 67 -20.18 -29.09 -11.10
N GLN A 68 -20.86 -29.96 -11.83
CA GLN A 68 -20.49 -30.34 -13.20
C GLN A 68 -20.79 -29.23 -14.21
N ARG A 69 -21.40 -28.11 -13.77
CA ARG A 69 -21.67 -26.97 -14.64
C ARG A 69 -20.35 -26.25 -14.90
N SER A 70 -19.85 -26.39 -16.12
CA SER A 70 -18.72 -25.61 -16.59
C SER A 70 -19.22 -24.28 -17.14
N VAL A 71 -18.60 -23.16 -16.73
CA VAL A 71 -18.78 -21.85 -17.39
C VAL A 71 -18.03 -21.81 -18.74
N LYS A 72 -17.76 -22.99 -19.33
CA LYS A 72 -16.99 -23.17 -20.56
C LYS A 72 -17.90 -23.67 -21.69
N PRO A 73 -17.67 -23.20 -22.94
CA PRO A 73 -16.64 -22.24 -23.30
C PRO A 73 -17.02 -20.85 -22.79
N PHE A 74 -16.06 -20.16 -22.17
CA PHE A 74 -16.23 -18.74 -21.91
C PHE A 74 -16.47 -18.06 -23.25
N PRO A 75 -17.42 -17.13 -23.37
CA PRO A 75 -17.54 -16.35 -24.59
C PRO A 75 -16.18 -15.69 -24.86
N GLN A 76 -15.68 -15.78 -26.09
CA GLN A 76 -14.55 -14.96 -26.52
C GLN A 76 -15.03 -13.51 -26.46
N THR A 77 -14.79 -12.85 -25.33
CA THR A 77 -15.07 -11.44 -25.19
C THR A 77 -13.90 -10.67 -25.77
N THR A 78 -14.21 -9.71 -26.64
CA THR A 78 -13.23 -8.75 -27.16
C THR A 78 -12.71 -7.83 -26.06
N SER A 79 -13.16 -7.93 -24.80
CA SER A 79 -12.66 -7.12 -23.68
C SER A 79 -11.13 -7.16 -23.54
N GLN A 80 -10.47 -8.29 -23.83
CA GLN A 80 -9.01 -8.37 -23.84
C GLN A 80 -8.39 -7.59 -25.02
N GLU A 81 -9.03 -7.60 -26.18
CA GLU A 81 -8.62 -6.84 -27.37
C GLU A 81 -8.89 -5.35 -27.21
N VAL A 82 -10.02 -4.96 -26.62
CA VAL A 82 -10.39 -3.57 -26.32
C VAL A 82 -9.38 -2.95 -25.37
N GLY A 83 -8.96 -3.68 -24.32
CA GLY A 83 -7.90 -3.25 -23.42
C GLY A 83 -6.57 -3.00 -24.16
N TRP A 84 -6.18 -3.90 -25.08
CA TRP A 84 -4.96 -3.76 -25.88
C TRP A 84 -5.01 -2.61 -26.89
N ILE A 85 -6.15 -2.40 -27.55
CA ILE A 85 -6.34 -1.28 -28.49
C ILE A 85 -6.31 0.06 -27.75
N SER A 86 -6.86 0.11 -26.54
CA SER A 86 -6.88 1.33 -25.71
C SER A 86 -5.49 1.78 -25.22
N VAL A 87 -4.49 0.90 -25.26
CA VAL A 87 -3.09 1.23 -24.94
C VAL A 87 -2.42 2.00 -26.09
N ARG A 88 -2.94 1.89 -27.32
CA ARG A 88 -2.38 2.63 -28.45
C ARG A 88 -2.74 4.11 -28.35
N PRO A 89 -1.78 5.01 -28.55
CA PRO A 89 -1.99 6.45 -28.43
C PRO A 89 -2.97 6.99 -29.48
N GLU A 90 -3.26 6.24 -30.54
CA GLU A 90 -4.27 6.60 -31.56
C GLU A 90 -5.71 6.44 -31.05
N PHE A 91 -5.92 5.63 -30.00
CA PHE A 91 -7.24 5.28 -29.46
C PHE A 91 -7.41 5.75 -28.01
N THR A 92 -6.45 6.49 -27.46
CA THR A 92 -6.66 7.25 -26.23
C THR A 92 -7.70 8.31 -26.51
N LEU A 93 -8.86 8.22 -25.84
CA LEU A 93 -9.88 9.26 -25.88
C LEU A 93 -9.22 10.60 -25.54
N GLU A 94 -9.22 11.52 -26.49
CA GLU A 94 -8.84 12.90 -26.23
C GLU A 94 -9.77 13.42 -25.13
N MET A 95 -9.21 13.97 -24.06
CA MET A 95 -9.99 14.52 -22.94
C MET A 95 -10.69 15.81 -23.37
N TYR A 96 -11.68 15.70 -24.25
CA TYR A 96 -12.58 16.79 -24.57
C TYR A 96 -13.80 16.69 -23.68
N GLY A 97 -13.73 17.43 -22.58
CA GLY A 97 -14.86 17.68 -21.70
C GLY A 97 -14.62 18.97 -20.90
N PRO A 98 -15.66 19.76 -20.60
CA PRO A 98 -15.55 21.04 -19.87
C PRO A 98 -15.02 20.90 -18.43
N TYR A 99 -14.72 19.68 -17.97
CA TYR A 99 -14.24 19.36 -16.64
C TYR A 99 -12.71 19.22 -16.53
N CYS A 100 -11.95 19.63 -17.55
CA CYS A 100 -10.49 19.78 -17.41
C CYS A 100 -10.15 21.09 -16.67
N LEU A 101 -10.73 21.31 -15.49
CA LEU A 101 -10.44 22.46 -14.64
C LEU A 101 -9.63 21.98 -13.44
N ARG A 102 -8.30 22.14 -13.59
CA ARG A 102 -7.29 22.33 -12.54
C ARG A 102 -7.67 21.74 -11.18
N ILE A 103 -7.19 20.53 -10.91
CA ILE A 103 -7.11 20.02 -9.53
C ILE A 103 -6.10 20.93 -8.80
N PRO A 104 -6.47 21.66 -7.74
CA PRO A 104 -5.50 22.36 -6.92
C PRO A 104 -4.61 21.32 -6.24
N LEU A 105 -3.31 21.36 -6.50
CA LEU A 105 -2.32 20.43 -5.94
C LEU A 105 -1.86 20.81 -4.53
N GLU A 106 -2.44 21.84 -3.92
CA GLU A 106 -2.06 22.27 -2.57
C GLU A 106 -3.29 22.32 -1.65
N PRO A 107 -3.24 21.64 -0.49
CA PRO A 107 -4.26 21.83 0.54
C PRO A 107 -4.23 23.29 1.05
N PRO A 108 -5.37 23.87 1.41
CA PRO A 108 -5.43 25.26 1.87
C PRO A 108 -4.56 25.46 3.12
N SER A 109 -3.69 26.48 3.05
CA SER A 109 -2.67 26.88 4.03
C SER A 109 -3.22 27.46 5.34
N ASN A 110 -4.54 27.46 5.56
CA ASN A 110 -5.13 28.11 6.72
C ASN A 110 -5.80 27.06 7.61
N PHE A 111 -4.98 26.39 8.41
CA PHE A 111 -5.41 26.03 9.76
C PHE A 111 -4.88 27.16 10.63
N ASP A 112 -5.70 28.18 10.82
CA ASP A 112 -5.45 29.14 11.89
C ASP A 112 -5.55 28.35 13.21
N ASP A 113 -4.41 28.20 13.88
CA ASP A 113 -4.34 27.74 15.26
C ASP A 113 -5.03 28.80 16.13
N GLU A 114 -6.33 28.60 16.43
CA GLU A 114 -6.99 29.34 17.50
C GLU A 114 -6.50 28.78 18.85
N GLU A 115 -5.82 29.66 19.58
CA GLU A 115 -5.23 29.52 20.92
C GLU A 115 -6.27 29.29 22.03
#